data_AF-A0A380FMU8-F1
#
_entry.id   AF-A0A380FMU8-F1
#
_cell.length_a   1.000
_cell.length_b   1.000
_cell.length_c   1.000
_cell.angle_alpha   90.00
_cell.angle_beta   90.00
_cell.angle_gamma   90.00
#
_symmetry.space_group_name_H-M   'P 1'
#
loop_
_entity.id
_entity.type
_entity.pdbx_description
1 polymer ?
#
loop_
_entity_poly.entity_id
_entity_poly.type
_entity_poly.pdbx_seq_one_letter_code
_entity_poly.pdbx_strand_id
1 'polypeptide(L)' 'MQFQLFLLQGHAPFVWAKDCEHAVMNAVVLEEVCKMNLFTQQLNAYAKALPEEILNKHYERKHGENAYYGQK' A
#
# COMPACT_ATOMS: atom_id res chain seq x y z
N MET A 1 -1.34 6.40 -10.22
CA MET A 1 -0.90 5.25 -9.40
C MET A 1 -1.56 4.00 -9.96
N GLN A 2 -0.79 3.00 -10.36
CA GLN A 2 -1.33 1.71 -10.80
C GLN A 2 -1.26 0.73 -9.63
N PHE A 3 -2.41 0.23 -9.17
CA PHE A 3 -2.46 -0.74 -8.09
C PHE A 3 -2.07 -2.12 -8.62
N GLN A 4 -1.16 -2.79 -7.92
CA GLN A 4 -0.64 -4.12 -8.28
C GLN A 4 -1.28 -5.25 -7.45
N LEU A 5 -2.48 -5.00 -6.94
CA LEU A 5 -3.19 -5.89 -6.03
C LEU A 5 -4.70 -5.62 -6.05
N PHE A 6 -5.49 -6.65 -5.68
CA PHE A 6 -6.91 -6.51 -5.36
C PHE A 6 -7.34 -7.50 -4.26
N LEU A 7 -8.42 -7.17 -3.55
CA LEU A 7 -9.07 -8.06 -2.58
C LEU A 7 -10.33 -8.64 -3.21
N LEU A 8 -10.44 -9.97 -3.30
CA LEU A 8 -11.67 -10.62 -3.75
C LEU A 8 -12.56 -10.91 -2.56
N GLN A 9 -13.76 -10.33 -2.56
CA GLN A 9 -14.74 -10.56 -1.51
C GLN A 9 -15.07 -12.04 -1.37
N GLY A 10 -15.06 -12.56 -0.13
CA GLY A 10 -15.38 -13.95 0.17
C GLY A 10 -14.28 -14.94 -0.22
N HIS A 11 -13.08 -14.46 -0.60
CA HIS A 11 -12.00 -15.32 -1.03
C HIS A 11 -10.64 -14.90 -0.41
N ALA A 12 -9.83 -14.17 -1.16
CA ALA A 12 -8.43 -13.92 -0.83
C ALA A 12 -7.89 -12.67 -1.56
N PRO A 13 -6.74 -12.12 -1.11
CA PRO A 13 -5.98 -11.15 -1.88
C PRO A 13 -5.34 -11.78 -3.13
N PHE A 14 -5.23 -10.99 -4.19
CA PHE A 14 -4.43 -11.31 -5.37
C PHE A 14 -3.44 -10.18 -5.61
N VAL A 15 -2.19 -10.54 -5.88
CA VAL A 15 -1.08 -9.60 -6.07
C VAL A 15 -0.26 -9.98 -7.29
N TRP A 16 0.32 -9.00 -7.95
CA TRP A 16 1.25 -9.18 -9.06
C TRP A 16 2.38 -8.16 -9.00
N ALA A 17 3.43 -8.40 -9.77
CA ALA A 17 4.53 -7.47 -9.98
C ALA A 17 5.28 -7.84 -11.26
N LYS A 18 6.43 -7.19 -11.50
CA LYS A 18 7.29 -7.47 -12.66
C LYS A 18 8.00 -8.82 -12.57
N ASP A 19 8.26 -9.31 -11.36
CA ASP A 19 8.89 -10.59 -11.09
C ASP A 19 8.33 -11.21 -9.79
N CYS A 20 8.70 -12.46 -9.52
CA CYS A 20 8.18 -13.23 -8.39
C CYS A 20 8.56 -12.62 -7.04
N GLU A 21 9.78 -12.09 -6.90
CA GLU A 21 10.27 -11.51 -5.64
C GLU A 21 9.46 -10.26 -5.27
N HIS A 22 9.25 -9.36 -6.23
CA HIS A 22 8.43 -8.17 -6.01
C HIS A 22 6.96 -8.52 -5.76
N ALA A 23 6.43 -9.57 -6.37
CA ALA A 23 5.05 -10.01 -6.14
C ALA A 23 4.85 -10.53 -4.71
N VAL A 24 5.81 -11.30 -4.19
CA VAL A 24 5.82 -11.76 -2.79
C VAL A 24 5.96 -10.57 -1.84
N MET A 25 6.84 -9.62 -2.14
CA MET A 25 6.99 -8.40 -1.34
C MET A 25 5.68 -7.61 -1.28
N ASN A 26 5.01 -7.41 -2.42
CA ASN A 26 3.68 -6.77 -2.47
C ASN A 26 2.64 -7.54 -1.63
N ALA A 27 2.67 -8.88 -1.62
CA ALA A 27 1.80 -9.71 -0.79
C ALA A 27 1.97 -9.43 0.70
N VAL A 28 3.22 -9.39 1.17
CA VAL A 28 3.54 -9.13 2.58
C VAL A 28 3.14 -7.71 2.97
N VAL A 29 3.42 -6.72 2.12
CA VAL A 29 3.01 -5.33 2.38
C VAL A 29 1.49 -5.20 2.46
N LEU A 30 0.75 -5.88 1.58
CA LEU A 30 -0.71 -5.89 1.61
C LEU A 30 -1.24 -6.44 2.93
N GLU A 31 -0.73 -7.58 3.38
CA GLU A 31 -1.12 -8.20 4.65
C GLU A 31 -0.90 -7.25 5.84
N GLU A 32 0.30 -6.66 5.93
CA GLU A 32 0.63 -5.74 7.02
C GLU A 32 -0.25 -4.48 7.01
N VAL A 33 -0.53 -3.90 5.83
CA VAL A 33 -1.43 -2.74 5.71
C VAL A 33 -2.86 -3.10 6.07
N CYS A 34 -3.37 -4.27 5.65
CA CYS A 34 -4.69 -4.75 6.02
C CYS A 34 -4.82 -4.94 7.54
N LYS A 35 -3.83 -5.56 8.18
CA LYS A 35 -3.77 -5.76 9.62
C LYS A 35 -3.71 -4.44 10.39
N MET A 36 -2.86 -3.50 9.98
CA MET A 36 -2.80 -2.17 10.59
C MET A 36 -4.10 -1.40 10.44
N ASN A 37 -4.75 -1.50 9.28
CA ASN A 37 -6.04 -0.85 9.05
C ASN A 37 -7.15 -1.45 9.92
N LEU A 38 -7.20 -2.78 10.07
CA LEU A 38 -8.14 -3.46 10.97
C LEU A 38 -8.01 -2.92 12.41
N PHE A 39 -6.78 -2.87 12.94
CA PHE A 39 -6.55 -2.36 14.29
C PHE A 39 -6.84 -0.86 14.42
N THR A 40 -6.51 -0.06 13.40
CA THR A 40 -6.81 1.37 13.39
C THR A 40 -8.32 1.62 13.49
N GLN A 41 -9.12 0.88 12.73
CA GLN A 41 -10.59 0.98 12.78
C GLN A 41 -11.16 0.49 14.11
N GLN A 42 -10.57 -0.56 14.72
CA GLN A 42 -10.96 -1.01 16.06
C GLN A 42 -10.66 0.04 17.14
N LEU A 43 -9.54 0.76 17.03
CA LEU A 43 -9.15 1.81 17.98
C LEU A 43 -9.96 3.10 17.77
N ASN A 44 -10.24 3.47 16.52
CA ASN A 44 -10.99 4.68 16.18
C ASN A 44 -11.76 4.49 14.87
N ALA A 45 -13.07 4.25 14.97
CA ALA A 45 -13.96 4.11 13.82
C ALA A 45 -14.11 5.42 13.00
N TYR A 46 -13.66 6.56 13.54
CA TYR A 46 -13.62 7.86 12.85
C TYR A 46 -12.21 8.22 12.34
N ALA A 47 -11.27 7.27 12.35
CA ALA A 47 -9.94 7.49 11.79
C ALA A 47 -10.06 7.88 10.31
N LYS A 48 -9.49 9.04 9.97
CA LYS A 48 -9.50 9.55 8.61
C LYS A 48 -8.42 8.86 7.79
N ALA A 49 -8.68 8.71 6.49
CA ALA A 49 -7.64 8.33 5.54
C ALA A 49 -6.50 9.37 5.56
N LEU A 50 -5.30 8.91 5.17
CA LEU A 50 -4.17 9.80 4.99
C LEU A 50 -4.48 10.82 3.88
N PRO A 51 -4.08 12.10 4.03
CA PRO A 51 -4.26 13.09 2.97
C PRO A 51 -3.61 12.65 1.65
N GLU A 52 -4.27 12.97 0.53
CA GLU A 52 -3.86 12.51 -0.80
C GLU A 52 -2.47 13.05 -1.19
N GLU A 53 -2.14 14.28 -0.79
CA GLU A 53 -0.84 14.89 -1.02
C GLU A 53 0.31 14.12 -0.35
N ILE A 54 0.06 13.53 0.83
CA ILE A 54 1.05 12.70 1.52
C ILE A 54 1.18 11.36 0.81
N LEU A 55 0.08 10.75 0.39
CA LEU A 55 0.08 9.50 -0.38
C LEU A 55 0.88 9.66 -1.67
N ASN A 56 0.59 10.72 -2.43
CA ASN A 56 1.27 11.04 -3.69
C ASN A 56 2.76 11.31 -3.44
N LYS A 57 3.12 12.12 -2.45
CA LYS A 57 4.52 12.38 -2.08
C LYS A 57 5.28 11.07 -1.79
N HIS A 58 4.69 10.16 -1.02
CA HIS A 58 5.34 8.89 -0.67
C HIS A 58 5.51 7.95 -1.87
N TYR A 59 4.51 7.89 -2.75
CA TYR A 59 4.56 7.10 -3.97
C TYR A 59 5.60 7.67 -4.96
N GLU A 60 5.49 8.95 -5.30
CA GLU A 60 6.36 9.64 -6.25
C GLU A 60 7.82 9.62 -5.82
N ARG A 61 8.10 9.70 -4.51
CA ARG A 61 9.46 9.58 -3.99
C ARG A 61 10.16 8.29 -4.43
N LYS A 62 9.44 7.17 -4.56
CA LYS A 62 10.02 5.87 -4.93
C LYS A 62 9.80 5.50 -6.40
N HIS A 63 8.70 5.97 -6.99
CA HIS A 63 8.20 5.47 -8.29
C HIS A 63 7.93 6.58 -9.32
N GLY A 64 8.12 7.85 -8.96
CA GLY A 64 7.97 8.98 -9.87
C GLY A 64 9.22 9.22 -10.72
N GLU A 65 9.09 10.11 -11.71
CA GLU A 65 10.18 10.45 -12.65
C GLU A 65 11.44 10.98 -11.93
N ASN A 66 11.25 11.72 -10.82
CA ASN A 66 12.32 12.29 -10.00
C ASN A 66 12.54 11.52 -8.68
N ALA A 67 12.36 10.19 -8.70
CA ALA A 67 12.50 9.35 -7.51
C ALA A 67 13.83 9.59 -6.77
N TYR A 68 13.76 9.63 -5.44
CA TYR A 68 14.91 9.88 -4.57
C TYR A 68 14.84 9.04 -3.30
N TYR A 69 15.99 8.76 -2.70
CA TYR A 69 16.10 8.06 -1.43
C TYR A 69 16.42 9.04 -0.29
N GLY A 70 15.85 8.83 0.90
CA GLY A 70 16.04 9.69 2.07
C GLY A 70 14.97 10.79 2.24
N GLN A 71 15.26 11.75 3.13
CA GLN A 71 14.52 13.01 3.23
C GLN A 71 15.28 14.09 2.47
N LYS A 72 14.58 14.77 1.56
CA LYS A 72 14.97 16.07 1.01
C LYS A 72 14.12 17.15 1.68
#